data_AF-A0A7J4FT65-F1
#
_entry.id   AF-A0A7J4FT65-F1
#
_cell.length_a   1.000
_cell.length_b   1.000
_cell.length_c   1.000
_cell.angle_alpha   90.00
_cell.angle_beta   90.00
_cell.angle_gamma   90.00
#
_symmetry.space_group_name_H-M   'P 1'
#
loop_
_entity.id
_entity.type
_entity.pdbx_description
1 polymer ?
#
loop_
_entity_poly.entity_id
_entity_poly.type
_entity_poly.pdbx_seq_one_letter_code
_entity_poly.pdbx_strand_id
1 'polypeptide(L)'
;MVTTTPCIDAVTSAVHECKIKQITCVPGYPITRLAEHLMSGTDAEWCINEKVAMEIALGASAHGSRSMVIVKHVGMNILADPLVTASTHTTGAGVVVIAGDDPAAVASQNEQDSRYWGLLAEVPVLDPNPGNLHDAV
;
A
#
# COMPACT_ATOMS: atom_id res chain seq x y z
N MET A 1 -15.54 17.22 -11.42
CA MET A 1 -15.77 16.09 -10.49
C MET A 1 -14.99 14.91 -11.03
N VAL A 2 -13.98 14.46 -10.30
CA VAL A 2 -13.32 13.19 -10.61
C VAL A 2 -14.30 12.09 -10.22
N THR A 3 -14.76 11.29 -11.19
CA THR A 3 -15.57 10.10 -10.92
C THR A 3 -14.73 9.12 -10.10
N THR A 4 -15.10 8.90 -8.83
CA THR A 4 -14.52 7.86 -7.99
C THR A 4 -15.05 6.49 -8.43
N THR A 5 -14.22 5.46 -8.33
CA THR A 5 -14.65 4.08 -8.56
C THR A 5 -15.04 3.43 -7.24
N PRO A 6 -15.95 2.43 -7.23
CA PRO A 6 -16.36 1.75 -6.00
C PRO A 6 -15.19 1.20 -5.16
N CYS A 7 -14.10 0.79 -5.81
CA CYS A 7 -12.90 0.30 -5.12
C CYS A 7 -12.15 1.40 -4.37
N ILE A 8 -12.07 2.62 -4.93
CA ILE A 8 -11.42 3.75 -4.26
C ILE A 8 -12.22 4.12 -3.01
N ASP A 9 -13.53 4.22 -3.14
CA ASP A 9 -14.41 4.55 -2.01
C ASP A 9 -14.31 3.49 -0.89
N ALA A 10 -14.21 2.20 -1.25
CA ALA A 10 -14.03 1.12 -0.28
C ALA A 10 -12.72 1.25 0.53
N VAL A 11 -11.59 1.54 -0.13
CA VAL A 11 -10.31 1.75 0.57
C VAL A 11 -10.37 3.00 1.45
N THR A 12 -10.94 4.09 0.95
CA THR A 12 -11.09 5.34 1.72
C THR A 12 -11.92 5.14 2.98
N SER A 13 -13.05 4.44 2.89
CA SER A 13 -13.88 4.10 4.05
C SER A 13 -13.10 3.29 5.09
N ALA A 14 -12.40 2.22 4.65
CA ALA A 14 -11.61 1.39 5.55
C ALA A 14 -10.47 2.19 6.23
N VAL A 15 -9.78 3.05 5.49
CA VAL A 15 -8.76 3.96 6.03
C VAL A 15 -9.31 4.82 7.19
N HIS A 16 -10.51 5.38 7.02
CA HIS A 16 -11.16 6.19 8.05
C HIS A 16 -11.60 5.35 9.26
N GLU A 17 -12.24 4.19 9.04
CA GLU A 17 -12.74 3.31 10.10
C GLU A 17 -11.60 2.72 10.95
N CYS A 18 -10.54 2.26 10.29
CA CYS A 18 -9.34 1.71 10.91
C CYS A 18 -8.43 2.79 11.52
N LYS A 19 -8.75 4.08 11.34
CA LYS A 19 -7.99 5.23 11.86
C LYS A 19 -6.51 5.18 11.47
N ILE A 20 -6.24 4.87 10.20
CA ILE A 20 -4.86 4.88 9.67
C ILE A 20 -4.34 6.32 9.70
N LYS A 21 -3.14 6.51 10.27
CA LYS A 21 -2.59 7.83 10.58
C LYS A 21 -1.48 8.29 9.65
N GLN A 22 -0.78 7.36 9.03
CA GLN A 22 0.30 7.65 8.10
C GLN A 22 0.06 6.86 6.82
N ILE A 23 -0.02 7.54 5.67
CA ILE A 23 -0.19 6.89 4.38
C ILE A 23 0.89 7.40 3.43
N THR A 24 1.81 6.54 3.04
CA THR A 24 2.88 6.89 2.11
C THR A 24 2.58 6.32 0.73
N CYS A 25 2.71 7.17 -0.29
CA CYS A 25 2.34 6.82 -1.66
C CYS A 25 3.53 7.02 -2.59
N VAL A 26 3.70 6.14 -3.58
CA VAL A 26 4.64 6.37 -4.69
C VAL A 26 3.88 6.27 -6.01
N PRO A 27 4.04 7.25 -6.92
CA PRO A 27 3.23 7.30 -8.13
C PRO A 27 3.53 6.12 -9.07
N GLY A 28 2.48 5.52 -9.61
CA GLY A 28 2.58 4.41 -10.54
C GLY A 28 1.22 3.92 -11.01
N TYR A 29 1.07 3.64 -12.30
CA TYR A 29 -0.11 2.94 -12.80
C TYR A 29 -0.16 1.51 -12.20
N PRO A 30 -1.34 1.02 -11.77
CA PRO A 30 -2.67 1.67 -11.80
C PRO A 30 -3.05 2.45 -10.52
N ILE A 31 -2.17 2.52 -9.52
CA ILE A 31 -2.51 2.91 -8.15
C ILE A 31 -2.53 4.43 -7.89
N THR A 32 -1.95 5.25 -8.78
CA THR A 32 -1.86 6.71 -8.61
C THR A 32 -3.20 7.37 -8.25
N ARG A 33 -4.31 6.91 -8.85
CA ARG A 33 -5.65 7.50 -8.63
C ARG A 33 -6.19 7.28 -7.22
N LEU A 34 -5.87 6.14 -6.61
CA LEU A 34 -6.21 5.87 -5.23
C LEU A 34 -5.44 6.83 -4.31
N ALA A 35 -4.14 6.96 -4.52
CA ALA A 35 -3.29 7.86 -3.75
C ALA A 35 -3.76 9.32 -3.85
N GLU A 36 -3.99 9.83 -5.07
CA GLU A 36 -4.53 11.19 -5.28
C GLU A 36 -5.85 11.43 -4.54
N HIS A 37 -6.73 10.42 -4.50
CA HIS A 37 -7.99 10.52 -3.79
C HIS A 37 -7.79 10.56 -2.27
N LEU A 38 -6.97 9.67 -1.72
CA LEU A 38 -6.68 9.65 -0.28
C LEU A 38 -6.01 10.94 0.19
N MET A 39 -5.10 11.52 -0.61
CA MET A 39 -4.45 12.80 -0.31
C MET A 39 -5.43 13.99 -0.18
N SER A 40 -6.64 13.88 -0.75
CA SER A 40 -7.65 14.93 -0.64
C SER A 40 -8.38 14.94 0.71
N GLY A 41 -8.30 13.85 1.49
CA GLY A 41 -9.10 13.68 2.72
C GLY A 41 -8.38 13.00 3.89
N THR A 42 -7.11 12.66 3.75
CA THR A 42 -6.29 11.97 4.76
C THR A 42 -4.87 12.54 4.79
N ASP A 43 -4.07 12.15 5.79
CA ASP A 43 -2.65 12.51 5.90
C ASP A 43 -1.76 11.68 4.94
N ALA A 44 -2.25 11.45 3.72
CA ALA A 44 -1.49 10.76 2.68
C ALA A 44 -0.49 11.70 2.01
N GLU A 45 0.71 11.20 1.71
CA GLU A 45 1.77 11.99 1.09
C GLU A 45 2.51 11.23 -0.01
N TRP A 46 3.01 11.98 -1.00
CA TRP A 46 3.93 11.44 -2.01
C TRP A 46 5.33 11.29 -1.41
N CYS A 47 5.88 10.09 -1.55
CA CYS A 47 7.27 9.81 -1.24
C CYS A 47 8.11 9.74 -2.52
N ILE A 48 9.39 10.07 -2.38
CA ILE A 48 10.35 10.08 -3.49
C ILE A 48 10.75 8.68 -3.96
N ASN A 49 10.53 7.65 -3.14
CA ASN A 49 10.97 6.28 -3.38
C ASN A 49 10.18 5.30 -2.51
N GLU A 50 9.99 4.07 -2.99
CA GLU A 50 9.22 3.01 -2.34
C GLU A 50 9.89 2.50 -1.07
N LYS A 51 11.22 2.39 -1.05
CA LYS A 51 11.97 2.03 0.16
C LYS A 51 11.71 3.05 1.26
N VAL A 52 11.85 4.34 0.92
CA VAL A 52 11.60 5.45 1.85
C VAL A 52 10.16 5.46 2.34
N ALA A 53 9.19 5.24 1.44
CA ALA A 53 7.78 5.14 1.79
C ALA A 53 7.51 4.04 2.84
N MET A 54 8.12 2.86 2.66
CA MET A 54 8.01 1.74 3.60
C MET A 54 8.69 2.03 4.94
N GLU A 55 9.88 2.63 4.93
CA GLU A 55 10.61 2.99 6.16
C GLU A 55 9.85 4.03 7.00
N ILE A 56 9.22 5.03 6.37
CA ILE A 56 8.36 5.99 7.05
C ILE A 56 7.15 5.29 7.69
N ALA A 57 6.46 4.42 6.94
CA ALA A 57 5.31 3.67 7.45
C ALA A 57 5.69 2.74 8.62
N LEU A 58 6.84 2.05 8.53
CA LEU A 58 7.39 1.24 9.61
C LEU A 58 7.75 2.09 10.84
N GLY A 59 8.32 3.28 10.65
CA GLY A 59 8.61 4.22 11.73
C GLY A 59 7.34 4.69 12.45
N ALA A 60 6.30 5.04 11.70
CA ALA A 60 4.99 5.39 12.26
C ALA A 60 4.38 4.23 13.06
N SER A 61 4.50 3.02 12.52
CA SER A 61 4.04 1.80 13.17
C SER A 61 4.80 1.51 14.46
N ALA A 62 6.12 1.68 14.46
CA ALA A 62 6.96 1.50 15.65
C ALA A 62 6.61 2.51 16.74
N HIS A 63 6.09 3.68 16.38
CA HIS A 63 5.53 4.69 17.28
C HIS A 63 4.08 4.40 17.71
N GLY A 64 3.51 3.25 17.33
CA GLY A 64 2.16 2.81 17.73
C GLY A 64 1.02 3.33 16.84
N SER A 65 1.33 3.88 15.66
CA SER A 65 0.31 4.38 14.72
C SER A 65 0.12 3.41 13.55
N ARG A 66 -1.14 3.07 13.21
CA ARG A 66 -1.43 2.29 12.01
C ARG A 66 -1.01 3.07 10.77
N SER A 67 -0.34 2.40 9.85
CA SER A 67 0.18 3.01 8.63
C SER A 67 -0.11 2.17 7.38
N MET A 68 -0.05 2.84 6.23
CA MET A 68 -0.30 2.24 4.93
C MET A 68 0.75 2.71 3.92
N VAL A 69 1.16 1.81 3.04
CA VAL A 69 2.06 2.09 1.92
C VAL A 69 1.33 1.74 0.62
N ILE A 70 1.32 2.65 -0.34
CA ILE A 70 0.63 2.48 -1.62
C ILE A 70 1.66 2.58 -2.75
N VAL A 71 1.90 1.45 -3.42
CA VAL A 71 2.88 1.34 -4.52
C VAL A 71 2.35 0.45 -5.64
N LYS A 72 2.92 0.56 -6.84
CA LYS A 72 2.69 -0.45 -7.88
C LYS A 72 3.54 -1.71 -7.62
N HIS A 73 3.16 -2.85 -8.17
CA HIS A 73 3.87 -4.14 -8.06
C HIS A 73 5.39 -4.07 -8.28
N VAL A 74 5.91 -3.39 -9.32
CA VAL A 74 7.37 -3.28 -9.49
C VAL A 74 8.06 -2.50 -8.36
N GLY A 75 7.33 -1.63 -7.69
CA GLY A 75 7.78 -0.92 -6.49
C GLY A 75 8.03 -1.85 -5.30
N MET A 76 7.39 -3.03 -5.27
CA MET A 76 7.64 -4.05 -4.26
C MET A 76 9.09 -4.51 -4.25
N ASN A 77 9.76 -4.58 -5.41
CA ASN A 77 11.19 -4.91 -5.48
C ASN A 77 12.05 -3.91 -4.70
N ILE A 78 11.65 -2.63 -4.69
CA ILE A 78 12.42 -1.53 -4.10
C ILE A 78 12.20 -1.49 -2.58
N LEU A 79 10.96 -1.72 -2.12
CA LEU A 79 10.63 -1.79 -0.70
C LEU A 79 10.83 -3.16 -0.05
N ALA A 80 11.27 -4.17 -0.81
CA ALA A 80 11.44 -5.52 -0.30
C ALA A 80 12.41 -5.61 0.88
N ASP A 81 13.52 -4.86 0.81
CA ASP A 81 14.54 -4.83 1.85
C ASP A 81 13.98 -4.43 3.24
N PRO A 82 13.30 -3.28 3.40
CA PRO A 82 12.65 -2.95 4.67
C PRO A 82 11.46 -3.86 5.00
N LEU A 83 10.71 -4.37 4.01
CA LEU A 83 9.58 -5.28 4.26
C LEU A 83 10.02 -6.62 4.87
N VAL A 84 11.00 -7.29 4.26
CA VAL A 84 11.54 -8.57 4.73
C VAL A 84 12.25 -8.39 6.06
N THR A 85 12.97 -7.28 6.24
CA THR A 85 13.61 -6.99 7.53
C THR A 85 12.57 -6.80 8.63
N ALA A 86 11.49 -6.07 8.34
CA ALA A 86 10.44 -5.77 9.32
C ALA A 86 9.72 -7.02 9.84
N SER A 87 9.58 -8.09 9.07
CA SER A 87 8.95 -9.32 9.55
C SER A 87 9.78 -10.08 10.59
N THR A 88 11.09 -9.80 10.66
CA THR A 88 11.98 -10.41 11.65
C THR A 88 11.89 -9.77 13.04
N HIS A 89 11.21 -8.62 13.17
CA HIS A 89 11.06 -7.90 14.42
C HIS A 89 9.63 -7.37 14.60
N THR A 90 9.34 -6.81 15.77
CA THR A 90 8.01 -6.23 16.02
C THR A 90 7.88 -4.87 15.30
N THR A 91 6.76 -4.64 14.62
CA THR A 91 6.45 -3.35 13.96
C THR A 91 5.71 -2.37 14.87
N GLY A 92 5.28 -2.76 16.07
CA GLY A 92 4.47 -1.94 16.97
C GLY A 92 2.99 -2.04 16.65
N ALA A 93 2.50 -1.15 15.78
CA ALA A 93 1.15 -1.21 15.21
C ALA A 93 1.11 -2.03 13.90
N GLY A 94 -0.05 -2.02 13.23
CA GLY A 94 -0.25 -2.68 11.93
C GLY A 94 0.20 -1.79 10.77
N VAL A 95 0.88 -2.41 9.79
CA VAL A 95 1.26 -1.81 8.50
C VAL A 95 0.57 -2.58 7.39
N VAL A 96 -0.08 -1.87 6.45
CA VAL A 96 -0.67 -2.47 5.25
C VAL A 96 0.08 -1.96 4.02
N VAL A 97 0.43 -2.86 3.09
CA VAL A 97 0.98 -2.50 1.79
C VAL A 97 -0.08 -2.80 0.73
N ILE A 98 -0.56 -1.77 0.03
CA ILE A 98 -1.41 -1.91 -1.14
C ILE A 98 -0.51 -1.94 -2.37
N ALA A 99 -0.41 -3.11 -2.99
CA ALA A 99 0.29 -3.30 -4.26
C ALA A 99 -0.70 -3.19 -5.43
N GLY A 100 -0.52 -2.18 -6.27
CA GLY A 100 -1.24 -2.04 -7.54
C GLY A 100 -0.56 -2.86 -8.63
N ASP A 101 -1.06 -4.07 -8.87
CA ASP A 101 -0.59 -4.92 -9.97
C ASP A 101 -1.07 -4.36 -11.32
N ASP A 102 -0.23 -4.47 -12.35
CA ASP A 102 -0.52 -4.07 -13.74
C ASP A 102 -0.50 -5.32 -14.63
N PRO A 103 -1.59 -6.11 -14.66
CA PRO A 103 -1.69 -7.29 -15.49
C PRO A 103 -1.41 -6.93 -16.96
N ALA A 104 -0.70 -7.81 -17.66
CA ALA A 104 -0.18 -7.58 -19.01
C ALA A 104 0.77 -6.37 -19.18
N ALA A 105 1.23 -5.77 -18.07
CA ALA A 105 2.24 -4.71 -18.04
C ALA A 105 1.90 -3.51 -18.95
N VAL A 106 0.69 -2.96 -18.84
CA VAL A 106 0.21 -1.84 -19.69
C VAL A 106 1.09 -0.61 -19.58
N ALA A 107 1.58 -0.31 -18.37
CA ALA A 107 2.46 0.80 -18.05
C ALA A 107 3.60 0.36 -17.09
N SER A 108 4.00 -0.89 -17.21
CA SER A 108 5.12 -1.52 -16.50
C SER A 108 6.15 -2.07 -17.46
N GLN A 109 7.38 -2.25 -16.97
CA GLN A 109 8.46 -2.89 -17.70
C GLN A 109 8.21 -4.40 -17.88
N ASN A 110 7.51 -5.01 -16.94
CA ASN A 110 7.23 -6.44 -16.90
C ASN A 110 5.93 -6.70 -16.12
N GLU A 111 5.39 -7.91 -16.30
CA GLU A 111 4.32 -8.42 -15.47
C GLU A 111 4.96 -9.10 -14.26
N GLN A 112 4.67 -8.60 -13.06
CA GLN A 112 5.08 -9.22 -11.80
C GLN A 112 3.86 -9.39 -10.92
N ASP A 113 3.74 -10.58 -10.35
CA ASP A 113 2.74 -10.91 -9.35
C ASP A 113 3.27 -10.50 -7.98
N SER A 114 2.64 -9.48 -7.39
CA SER A 114 3.10 -8.93 -6.10
C SER A 114 2.91 -9.90 -4.93
N ARG A 115 2.04 -10.91 -5.07
CA ARG A 115 1.72 -11.88 -4.00
C ARG A 115 2.94 -12.70 -3.57
N TYR A 116 3.92 -12.90 -4.46
CA TYR A 116 5.16 -13.60 -4.13
C TYR A 116 6.01 -12.88 -3.07
N TRP A 117 5.85 -11.56 -2.90
CA TRP A 117 6.56 -10.83 -1.84
C TRP A 117 6.08 -11.20 -0.45
N GLY A 118 4.81 -11.59 -0.29
CA GLY A 118 4.33 -12.06 1.00
C GLY A 118 4.89 -13.43 1.38
N LEU A 119 5.07 -14.32 0.41
CA LEU A 119 5.78 -15.58 0.65
C LEU A 119 7.25 -15.32 1.03
N LEU A 120 7.92 -14.41 0.33
CA LEU A 120 9.32 -14.07 0.60
C LEU A 120 9.52 -13.41 1.97
N ALA A 121 8.64 -12.48 2.33
CA ALA A 121 8.72 -11.75 3.60
C ALA A 121 8.05 -12.49 4.77
N GLU A 122 7.43 -13.65 4.53
CA GLU A 122 6.64 -14.40 5.51
C GLU A 122 5.51 -13.57 6.14
N VAL A 123 4.84 -12.74 5.33
CA VAL A 123 3.71 -11.89 5.76
C VAL A 123 2.39 -12.31 5.10
N PRO A 124 1.23 -12.06 5.73
CA PRO A 124 -0.07 -12.34 5.14
C PRO A 124 -0.28 -11.57 3.83
N VAL A 125 -0.90 -12.22 2.85
CA VAL A 125 -1.32 -11.62 1.58
C VAL A 125 -2.82 -11.78 1.44
N LEU A 126 -3.50 -10.68 1.16
CA LEU A 126 -4.92 -10.65 0.85
C LEU A 126 -5.08 -10.25 -0.63
N ASP A 127 -5.85 -11.03 -1.38
CA ASP A 127 -6.16 -10.79 -2.80
C ASP A 127 -7.68 -10.54 -2.95
N PRO A 128 -8.16 -9.35 -2.53
CA PRO A 128 -9.59 -9.05 -2.51
C PRO A 128 -10.13 -8.73 -3.91
N ASN A 129 -11.43 -8.95 -4.07
CA ASN A 129 -12.22 -8.42 -5.17
C ASN A 129 -12.94 -7.13 -4.73
N PRO A 130 -13.59 -6.39 -5.64
CA PRO A 130 -14.29 -5.15 -5.29
C PRO A 130 -15.34 -5.27 -4.17
N GLY A 131 -15.94 -6.45 -3.98
CA GLY A 131 -16.97 -6.69 -2.97
C GLY A 131 -16.46 -6.94 -1.55
N ASN A 132 -15.18 -7.31 -1.38
CA ASN A 132 -14.56 -7.54 -0.07
C ASN A 132 -13.28 -6.72 0.17
N LEU A 133 -12.99 -5.76 -0.72
CA LEU A 133 -11.82 -4.88 -0.62
C LEU A 133 -11.82 -4.05 0.67
N HIS A 134 -12.98 -3.57 1.10
CA HIS A 134 -13.13 -2.82 2.36
C HIS A 134 -12.61 -3.63 3.56
N ASP A 135 -13.06 -4.89 3.68
CA ASP A 135 -12.75 -5.74 4.83
C ASP A 135 -11.31 -6.27 4.82
N ALA A 136 -10.63 -6.19 3.68
CA ALA A 136 -9.23 -6.58 3.54
C ALA A 136 -8.24 -5.49 3.98
N VAL A 137 -8.69 -4.23 4.13
CA VAL A 137 -7.87 -3.07 4.52
C VAL A 137 -7.95 -2.84 6.03
#